data_AF-A0A356X252-F1
#
_entry.id   AF-A0A356X252-F1
#
_cell.length_a   1.000
_cell.length_b   1.000
_cell.length_c   1.000
_cell.angle_alpha   90.00
_cell.angle_beta   90.00
_cell.angle_gamma   90.00
#
_symmetry.space_group_name_H-M   'P 1'
#
loop_
_entity.id
_entity.type
_entity.pdbx_description
1 polymer ?
#
loop_
_entity_poly.entity_id
_entity_poly.type
_entity_poly.pdbx_seq_one_letter_code
_entity_poly.pdbx_strand_id
1 'polypeptide(L)'
;MGKNAKSNDELVQKAHKEDVWMHARGVPGSHLVIRMGNEKDMPPKSVLLEAASYAAFNSKAKGMKLAPVIITKKKYVRKPKGSAPGAVVVDKEEVEMVTPKKP
;
A
#
# COMPACT_ATOMS: atom_id res chain seq x y z
N MET A 1 1.98 -1.58 -8.78
CA MET A 1 2.56 -2.34 -7.63
C MET A 1 4.06 -2.39 -7.78
N GLY A 2 4.83 -2.16 -6.72
CA GLY A 2 6.28 -2.26 -6.74
C GLY A 2 6.74 -3.71 -6.52
N LYS A 3 7.67 -4.20 -7.34
CA LYS A 3 8.16 -5.59 -7.28
C LYS A 3 9.39 -5.78 -6.39
N ASN A 4 10.04 -4.67 -6.01
CA ASN A 4 11.23 -4.63 -5.18
C ASN A 4 11.31 -3.27 -4.46
N ALA A 5 12.26 -3.12 -3.53
CA ALA A 5 12.41 -1.94 -2.69
C ALA A 5 12.63 -0.63 -3.50
N LYS A 6 13.41 -0.68 -4.59
CA LYS A 6 13.64 0.49 -5.46
C LYS A 6 12.38 0.89 -6.22
N SER A 7 11.66 -0.10 -6.78
CA SER A 7 10.38 0.15 -7.45
C SER A 7 9.29 0.61 -6.49
N ASN A 8 9.32 0.18 -5.22
CA ASN A 8 8.42 0.66 -4.17
C ASN A 8 8.63 2.15 -3.91
N ASP A 9 9.88 2.60 -3.84
CA ASP A 9 10.21 4.01 -3.70
C ASP A 9 9.74 4.83 -4.89
N GLU A 10 10.08 4.38 -6.10
CA GLU A 10 9.66 5.07 -7.33
C GLU A 10 8.13 5.15 -7.42
N LEU A 11 7.42 4.10 -7.02
CA LEU A 11 5.96 4.08 -6.99
C LEU A 11 5.40 5.15 -6.05
N VAL A 12 5.93 5.24 -4.83
CA VAL A 12 5.50 6.23 -3.84
C VAL A 12 5.87 7.65 -4.28
N GLN A 13 7.04 7.84 -4.89
CA GLN A 13 7.47 9.16 -5.38
C GLN A 13 6.62 9.63 -6.57
N LYS A 14 6.28 8.74 -7.51
CA LYS A 14 5.45 9.04 -8.69
C LYS A 14 3.95 9.08 -8.40
N ALA A 15 3.53 8.76 -7.18
CA ALA A 15 2.13 8.77 -6.78
C ALA A 15 1.63 10.20 -6.47
N HIS A 16 0.42 10.49 -6.95
CA HIS A 16 -0.28 11.74 -6.68
C HIS A 16 -0.78 11.77 -5.24
N LYS A 17 -0.99 12.96 -4.67
CA LYS A 17 -1.34 13.14 -3.25
C LYS A 17 -2.68 12.50 -2.87
N GLU A 18 -3.62 12.41 -3.80
CA GLU A 18 -4.93 11.78 -3.60
C GLU A 18 -4.95 10.29 -4.02
N ASP A 19 -3.86 9.76 -4.58
CA ASP A 19 -3.77 8.33 -4.84
C ASP A 19 -3.84 7.55 -3.52
N VAL A 20 -4.44 6.35 -3.55
CA VAL A 20 -4.53 5.49 -2.37
C VAL A 20 -3.36 4.54 -2.36
N TRP A 21 -2.60 4.55 -1.26
CA TRP A 21 -1.45 3.68 -1.01
C TRP A 21 -1.83 2.56 -0.05
N MET A 22 -1.24 1.37 -0.29
CA MET A 22 -1.46 0.18 0.50
C MET A 22 -0.19 -0.63 0.73
N HIS A 23 -0.10 -1.27 1.90
CA HIS A 23 1.01 -2.15 2.28
C HIS A 23 0.63 -3.08 3.43
N ALA A 24 1.21 -4.28 3.47
CA ALA A 24 0.95 -5.25 4.53
C ALA A 24 1.60 -4.82 5.86
N ARG A 25 0.80 -4.68 6.91
CA ARG A 25 1.23 -4.11 8.20
C ARG A 25 2.23 -5.03 8.90
N GLY A 26 3.33 -4.46 9.38
CA GLY A 26 4.30 -5.14 10.22
C GLY A 26 5.18 -6.16 9.49
N VAL A 27 5.07 -6.29 8.17
CA VAL A 27 5.87 -7.24 7.39
C VAL A 27 6.44 -6.63 6.10
N PRO A 28 7.59 -7.11 5.59
CA PRO A 28 8.08 -6.72 4.29
C PRO A 28 7.12 -7.12 3.17
N GLY A 29 6.92 -6.23 2.19
CA GLY A 29 6.01 -6.47 1.07
C GLY A 29 6.05 -5.38 0.02
N SER A 30 5.31 -5.62 -1.07
CA SER A 30 5.13 -4.67 -2.16
C SER A 30 4.29 -3.46 -1.75
N HIS A 31 4.68 -2.27 -2.22
CA HIS A 31 3.81 -1.11 -2.19
C HIS A 31 2.79 -1.21 -3.33
N LEU A 32 1.52 -0.97 -3.01
CA LEU A 32 0.46 -0.88 -3.99
C LEU A 32 -0.13 0.54 -3.96
N VAL A 33 -0.44 1.05 -5.14
CA VAL A 33 -1.08 2.36 -5.29
C VAL A 33 -2.24 2.22 -6.27
N ILE A 34 -3.42 2.66 -5.86
CA ILE A 34 -4.58 2.89 -6.74
C ILE A 34 -4.49 4.33 -7.23
N ARG A 35 -4.46 4.50 -8.55
CA ARG A 35 -4.38 5.82 -9.18
C ARG A 35 -5.77 6.47 -9.16
N MET A 36 -5.89 7.55 -8.40
CA MET A 36 -7.11 8.36 -8.31
C MET A 36 -6.99 9.66 -9.11
N GLY A 37 -5.75 10.06 -9.45
CA GLY A 37 -5.54 11.33 -10.11
C GLY A 37 -6.05 12.47 -9.23
N ASN A 38 -7.03 13.24 -9.70
CA ASN A 38 -7.60 14.38 -8.97
C ASN A 38 -8.83 14.04 -8.12
N GLU A 39 -9.30 12.78 -8.15
CA GLU A 39 -10.45 12.35 -7.36
C GLU A 39 -10.11 12.40 -5.87
N LYS A 40 -10.92 13.13 -5.11
CA LYS A 40 -10.73 13.30 -3.66
C LYS A 40 -11.43 12.22 -2.86
N ASP A 41 -12.37 11.51 -3.44
CA ASP A 41 -13.09 10.45 -2.76
C ASP A 41 -12.25 9.17 -2.70
N MET A 42 -12.54 8.32 -1.73
CA MET A 42 -11.94 6.99 -1.69
C MET A 42 -12.61 6.09 -2.73
N PRO A 43 -11.89 5.13 -3.33
CA PRO A 43 -12.50 4.08 -4.13
C PRO A 43 -13.60 3.34 -3.35
N PRO A 44 -14.55 2.69 -4.04
CA PRO A 44 -15.50 1.80 -3.41
C PRO A 44 -14.80 0.76 -2.52
N LYS A 45 -15.41 0.43 -1.38
CA LYS A 45 -14.82 -0.49 -0.40
C LYS A 45 -14.44 -1.85 -1.01
N SER A 46 -15.21 -2.35 -1.97
CA SER A 46 -14.89 -3.58 -2.71
C SER A 46 -13.53 -3.52 -3.41
N VAL A 47 -13.25 -2.43 -4.13
CA VAL A 47 -11.98 -2.19 -4.83
C VAL A 47 -10.84 -2.06 -3.82
N LEU A 48 -11.08 -1.40 -2.69
CA LEU A 48 -10.08 -1.29 -1.63
C LEU A 48 -9.69 -2.65 -1.05
N LEU A 49 -10.67 -3.49 -0.71
CA LEU A 49 -10.43 -4.82 -0.16
C LEU A 49 -9.75 -5.74 -1.17
N GLU A 50 -10.14 -5.66 -2.45
CA GLU A 50 -9.51 -6.42 -3.51
C GLU A 50 -8.04 -6.01 -3.71
N ALA A 51 -7.75 -4.72 -3.83
CA ALA A 51 -6.39 -4.23 -3.94
C ALA A 51 -5.55 -4.55 -2.70
N ALA A 52 -6.12 -4.46 -1.50
CA ALA A 52 -5.47 -4.85 -0.27
C ALA A 52 -5.12 -6.35 -0.25
N SER A 53 -5.99 -7.22 -0.78
CA SER A 53 -5.71 -8.65 -0.91
C SER A 53 -4.47 -8.93 -1.78
N TYR A 54 -4.25 -8.13 -2.82
CA TYR A 54 -3.07 -8.21 -3.68
C TYR A 54 -1.81 -7.71 -2.97
N ALA A 55 -1.91 -6.65 -2.17
CA ALA A 55 -0.80 -6.18 -1.34
C ALA A 55 -0.41 -7.24 -0.29
N ALA A 56 -1.39 -7.88 0.35
CA ALA A 56 -1.16 -8.97 1.30
C ALA A 56 -0.48 -10.18 0.63
N PHE A 57 -0.94 -10.59 -0.56
CA PHE A 57 -0.34 -11.70 -1.30
C PHE A 57 1.11 -11.44 -1.74
N ASN A 58 1.44 -10.19 -2.10
CA ASN A 58 2.79 -9.78 -2.48
C ASN A 58 3.63 -9.33 -1.27
N SER A 59 3.39 -9.94 -0.11
CA SER A 59 4.12 -9.68 1.13
C SER A 59 4.49 -10.98 1.84
N LYS A 60 5.23 -10.85 2.95
CA LYS A 60 5.48 -12.00 3.84
C LYS A 60 4.22 -12.49 4.57
N ALA A 61 3.10 -11.75 4.52
CA ALA A 61 1.80 -12.19 5.07
C ALA A 61 1.00 -13.12 4.13
N LYS A 62 1.54 -13.51 2.96
CA LYS A 62 0.83 -14.34 1.97
C LYS A 62 0.24 -15.66 2.48
N GLY A 63 0.79 -16.22 3.56
CA GLY A 63 0.32 -17.48 4.17
C GLY A 63 -0.68 -17.30 5.31
N MET A 64 -1.02 -16.06 5.67
CA MET A 64 -1.98 -15.78 6.73
C MET A 64 -3.41 -16.00 6.22
N LYS A 65 -4.30 -16.49 7.10
CA LYS A 65 -5.74 -16.57 6.80
C LYS A 65 -6.34 -15.17 6.59
N LEU A 66 -5.96 -14.23 7.46
CA LEU A 66 -6.28 -12.82 7.36
C LEU A 66 -5.01 -12.03 7.65
N ALA A 67 -4.63 -11.16 6.72
CA ALA A 67 -3.48 -10.29 6.81
C ALA A 67 -3.94 -8.85 7.06
N PRO A 68 -3.34 -8.13 8.02
CA PRO A 68 -3.59 -6.71 8.20
C PRO A 68 -2.93 -5.91 7.07
N VAL A 69 -3.70 -5.06 6.38
CA VAL A 69 -3.20 -4.19 5.32
C VAL A 69 -3.53 -2.76 5.66
N ILE A 70 -2.51 -1.91 5.63
CA ILE A 70 -2.64 -0.46 5.75
C ILE A 70 -3.23 0.07 4.46
N ILE A 71 -4.23 0.92 4.58
CA ILE A 71 -4.84 1.69 3.51
C ILE A 71 -4.78 3.16 3.93
N THR A 72 -4.23 4.01 3.07
CA THR A 72 -4.22 5.44 3.32
C THR A 72 -4.01 6.21 2.02
N LYS A 73 -4.25 7.52 2.05
CA LYS A 73 -3.87 8.39 0.94
C LYS A 73 -2.37 8.62 0.94
N LYS A 74 -1.79 8.70 -0.26
CA LYS A 74 -0.37 8.96 -0.44
C LYS A 74 0.12 10.22 0.24
N LYS A 75 -0.72 11.27 0.39
CA LYS A 75 -0.36 12.48 1.14
C LYS A 75 0.03 12.24 2.61
N TYR A 76 -0.39 11.12 3.19
CA TYR A 76 -0.03 10.71 4.55
C TYR A 76 1.14 9.71 4.57
N VAL A 77 1.75 9.44 3.41
CA VAL A 77 2.89 8.53 3.26
C VAL A 77 4.11 9.34 2.82
N ARG A 78 5.16 9.31 3.62
CA ARG A 78 6.40 10.05 3.36
C ARG A 78 7.62 9.14 3.44
N LYS A 79 8.59 9.38 2.57
CA LYS A 79 9.91 8.75 2.65
C LYS A 79 10.87 9.68 3.40
N PRO A 80 11.37 9.31 4.59
CA PRO A 80 12.39 10.09 5.29
C PRO A 80 13.67 10.22 4.46
N LYS A 81 14.34 11.37 4.53
CA LYS A 81 15.64 11.55 3.87
C LYS A 81 16.66 10.59 4.49
N GLY A 82 17.42 9.88 3.65
CA GLY A 82 18.44 8.93 4.09
C GLY A 82 17.91 7.55 4.51
N SER A 83 16.60 7.30 4.47
CA SER A 83 16.06 5.97 4.77
C SER A 83 16.39 4.96 3.68
N ALA A 84 16.44 3.68 4.08
CA ALA A 84 16.64 2.56 3.16
C ALA A 84 15.55 2.55 2.06
N PRO A 85 15.85 1.98 0.88
CA PRO A 85 14.85 1.87 -0.17
C PRO A 85 13.61 1.09 0.27
N GLY A 86 12.43 1.58 -0.09
CA GLY A 86 11.13 1.05 0.30
C GLY A 86 10.67 1.45 1.70
N ALA A 87 11.51 2.08 2.52
CA ALA A 87 11.12 2.53 3.85
C ALA A 87 10.26 3.80 3.77
N VAL A 88 9.07 3.75 4.37
CA VAL A 88 8.13 4.85 4.44
C VAL A 88 7.62 5.03 5.86
N VAL A 89 7.17 6.24 6.16
CA VAL A 89 6.44 6.59 7.39
C VAL A 89 5.03 6.96 7.00
N VAL A 90 4.06 6.48 7.79
CA VAL A 90 2.64 6.70 7.57
C VAL A 90 2.08 7.49 8.75
N ASP A 91 1.50 8.66 8.50
CA ASP A 91 0.98 9.54 9.55
C ASP A 91 -0.49 9.22 9.91
N LYS A 92 -1.28 8.75 8.93
CA LYS A 92 -2.67 8.28 9.13
C LYS A 92 -2.81 6.93 8.45
N GLU A 93 -3.12 5.89 9.21
CA GLU A 93 -3.38 4.55 8.68
C GLU A 93 -4.77 4.06 9.08
N GLU A 94 -5.51 3.55 8.09
CA GLU A 94 -6.64 2.66 8.32
C GLU A 94 -6.16 1.23 8.05
N VAL A 95 -6.55 0.27 8.88
CA VAL A 95 -6.10 -1.12 8.75
C VAL A 95 -7.30 -2.00 8.48
N GLU A 96 -7.27 -2.69 7.34
CA GLU A 96 -8.29 -3.66 6.95
C GLU A 96 -7.70 -5.08 7.02
N MET A 97 -8.51 -6.02 7.48
CA MET A 97 -8.14 -7.44 7.55
C MET A 97 -8.61 -8.13 6.27
N VAL A 98 -7.67 -8.60 5.45
CA VAL A 98 -7.97 -9.19 4.14
C VAL A 98 -7.36 -10.56 3.97
N THR A 99 -8.05 -11.44 3.26
CA THR A 99 -7.50 -12.72 2.83
C THR A 99 -6.54 -12.49 1.65
N PRO A 100 -5.27 -12.90 1.72
CA PRO A 100 -4.35 -12.76 0.60
C PRO A 100 -4.88 -13.47 -0.66
N LYS A 101 -4.96 -12.75 -1.78
CA LYS A 101 -5.42 -13.28 -3.07
C LYS A 101 -4.41 -12.94 -4.16
N LYS A 102 -4.22 -13.85 -5.11
CA LYS A 102 -3.39 -13.59 -6.28
C LYS A 102 -4.12 -12.60 -7.22
N PRO A 103 -3.45 -11.53 -7.71
CA PRO A 103 -3.97 -10.64 -8.74
C PRO A 103 -4.13 -11.33 -10.09
#